data_AF-A0A945GYI5-F1
#
_entry.id   AF-A0A945GYI5-F1
#
_cell.length_a   1.000
_cell.length_b   1.000
_cell.length_c   1.000
_cell.angle_alpha   90.00
_cell.angle_beta   90.00
_cell.angle_gamma   90.00
#
_symmetry.space_group_name_H-M   'P 1'
#
loop_
_entity.id
_entity.type
_entity.pdbx_description
1 polymer ?
#
loop_
_entity_poly.entity_id
_entity_poly.type
_entity_poly.pdbx_seq_one_letter_code
_entity_poly.pdbx_strand_id
1 'polypeptide(L)'
;MAQPWLNELSELVEGLTGSGVDREKITCKHFFSGAAAYVGGQIFMSLSPAGLALKLPEVDCVTLMADGGKPLKYFAKSPVKKGYVVLPDKVGKDNEQLHGWISRSLGHVDQTITNAKEIS
;
A
#
# COMPACT_ATOMS: atom_id res chain seq x y z
N MET A 1 -5.32 20.20 -12.34
CA MET A 1 -6.42 19.60 -11.56
C MET A 1 -5.84 18.42 -10.81
N ALA A 2 -5.76 18.46 -9.49
CA ALA A 2 -5.29 17.34 -8.67
C ALA A 2 -6.31 16.21 -8.86
N GLN A 3 -5.91 15.21 -9.65
CA GLN A 3 -6.72 14.07 -10.05
C GLN A 3 -7.29 13.33 -8.81
N PRO A 4 -8.46 12.68 -8.92
CA PRO A 4 -9.26 12.15 -7.79
C PRO A 4 -8.62 11.06 -6.93
N TRP A 5 -7.32 10.77 -7.11
CA TRP A 5 -6.58 9.71 -6.42
C TRP A 5 -6.66 9.76 -4.90
N LEU A 6 -6.65 10.95 -4.29
CA LEU A 6 -6.79 11.06 -2.84
C LEU A 6 -8.20 10.64 -2.41
N ASN A 7 -9.22 11.04 -3.15
CA ASN A 7 -10.61 10.69 -2.83
C ASN A 7 -10.83 9.19 -3.00
N GLU A 8 -10.38 8.64 -4.13
CA GLU A 8 -10.44 7.19 -4.40
C GLU A 8 -9.72 6.38 -3.32
N LEU A 9 -8.54 6.83 -2.90
CA LEU A 9 -7.78 6.16 -1.84
C LEU A 9 -8.49 6.25 -0.48
N SER A 10 -9.05 7.42 -0.14
CA SER A 10 -9.83 7.59 1.09
C SER A 10 -11.07 6.73 1.08
N GLU A 11 -11.83 6.68 -0.01
CA GLU A 11 -13.00 5.81 -0.16
C GLU A 11 -12.63 4.33 -0.04
N LEU A 12 -11.50 3.92 -0.62
CA LEU A 12 -10.99 2.56 -0.50
C LEU A 12 -10.64 2.24 0.96
N VAL A 13 -10.01 3.19 1.67
CA VAL A 13 -9.71 3.06 3.11
C VAL A 13 -10.99 3.02 3.95
N GLU A 14 -12.00 3.81 3.62
CA GLU A 14 -13.32 3.76 4.27
C GLU A 14 -14.01 2.41 4.01
N GLY A 15 -13.82 1.81 2.84
CA GLY A 15 -14.30 0.47 2.50
C GLY A 15 -13.64 -0.66 3.31
N LEU A 16 -12.47 -0.44 3.91
CA LEU A 16 -11.76 -1.44 4.74
C LEU A 16 -12.34 -1.60 6.15
N THR A 17 -13.61 -1.22 6.32
CA THR A 17 -14.42 -1.25 7.55
C THR A 17 -14.67 -2.70 8.06
N GLY A 18 -13.62 -3.45 8.38
CA GLY A 18 -13.74 -4.83 8.86
C GLY A 18 -12.44 -5.61 8.94
N SER A 19 -11.36 -5.10 8.34
CA SER A 19 -10.07 -5.79 8.25
C SER A 19 -9.24 -5.79 9.55
N GLY A 20 -9.83 -5.44 10.70
CA GLY A 20 -9.13 -5.40 12.00
C GLY A 20 -8.17 -4.21 12.18
N VAL A 21 -8.39 -3.13 11.44
CA VAL A 21 -7.44 -2.00 11.36
C VAL A 21 -7.97 -0.79 12.11
N ASP A 22 -7.11 -0.20 12.95
CA ASP A 22 -7.35 1.12 13.55
C ASP A 22 -7.32 2.20 12.47
N ARG A 23 -8.50 2.51 11.94
CA ARG A 23 -8.69 3.56 10.92
C ARG A 23 -8.21 4.92 11.41
N GLU A 24 -8.30 5.15 12.72
CA GLU A 24 -7.79 6.36 13.39
C GLU A 24 -6.28 6.54 13.22
N LYS A 25 -5.53 5.45 12.97
CA LYS A 25 -4.10 5.50 12.68
C LYS A 25 -3.80 5.68 11.19
N ILE A 26 -4.79 5.54 10.31
CA ILE A 26 -4.63 5.70 8.87
C ILE A 26 -4.79 7.18 8.49
N THR A 27 -3.85 7.69 7.71
CA THR A 27 -3.90 9.04 7.15
C THR A 27 -3.61 8.99 5.66
N CYS A 28 -4.57 9.42 4.84
CA CYS A 28 -4.38 9.58 3.41
C CYS A 28 -3.79 10.97 3.12
N LYS A 29 -2.71 11.03 2.34
CA LYS A 29 -2.08 12.28 1.91
C LYS A 29 -1.71 12.22 0.43
N HIS A 30 -1.71 13.38 -0.22
CA HIS A 30 -1.16 13.50 -1.57
C HIS A 30 0.33 13.14 -1.58
N PHE A 31 0.75 12.36 -2.57
CA PHE A 31 2.12 11.90 -2.72
C PHE A 31 2.58 12.06 -4.17
N PHE A 32 3.40 13.08 -4.44
CA PHE A 32 3.90 13.41 -5.78
C PHE A 32 2.76 13.58 -6.80
N SER A 33 2.57 12.61 -7.69
CA SER A 33 1.58 12.59 -8.78
C SER A 33 0.38 11.67 -8.47
N GLY A 34 0.24 11.21 -7.23
CA GLY A 34 -0.82 10.35 -6.77
C GLY A 34 -1.15 10.58 -5.29
N ALA A 35 -1.62 9.54 -4.61
CA ALA A 35 -1.98 9.55 -3.20
C ALA A 35 -1.29 8.39 -2.45
N ALA A 36 -1.05 8.57 -1.16
CA ALA A 36 -0.50 7.53 -0.29
C ALA A 36 -1.23 7.49 1.05
N ALA A 37 -1.45 6.29 1.55
CA ALA A 37 -2.03 6.02 2.85
C ALA A 37 -0.92 5.61 3.81
N TYR A 38 -0.91 6.30 4.94
CA TYR A 38 0.05 6.14 6.01
C TYR A 38 -0.65 5.49 7.18
N VAL A 39 -0.03 4.53 7.86
CA VAL A 39 -0.47 4.01 9.14
C VAL A 39 0.64 4.24 10.14
N GLY A 40 0.34 4.88 11.28
CA GLY A 40 1.34 5.18 12.32
C GLY A 40 2.60 5.89 11.81
N GLY A 41 2.47 6.72 10.76
CA GLY A 41 3.57 7.45 10.13
C GLY A 41 4.33 6.72 9.02
N GLN A 42 4.00 5.46 8.72
CA GLN A 42 4.62 4.71 7.60
C GLN A 42 3.64 4.46 6.46
N ILE A 43 4.13 4.57 5.21
CA ILE A 43 3.31 4.28 4.01
C ILE A 43 3.10 2.77 3.88
N PHE A 44 1.85 2.33 3.95
CA PHE A 44 1.47 0.94 3.70
C PHE A 44 0.83 0.75 2.32
N MET A 45 0.27 1.81 1.74
CA MET A 45 -0.41 1.80 0.45
C MET A 45 -0.18 3.12 -0.30
N SER A 46 -0.06 3.06 -1.62
CA SER A 46 -0.03 4.25 -2.47
C SER A 46 -0.69 4.00 -3.81
N LEU A 47 -1.55 4.93 -4.23
CA LEU A 47 -2.22 4.92 -5.52
C LEU A 47 -1.59 5.96 -6.44
N SER A 48 -1.19 5.54 -7.63
CA SER A 48 -0.54 6.41 -8.61
C SER A 48 -0.98 6.01 -10.02
N PRO A 49 -0.65 6.81 -11.07
CA PRO A 49 -0.93 6.43 -12.45
C PRO A 49 -0.26 5.12 -12.89
N ALA A 50 0.76 4.66 -12.17
CA ALA A 50 1.40 3.37 -12.40
C ALA A 50 0.60 2.18 -11.83
N GLY A 51 -0.39 2.44 -10.98
CA GLY A 51 -1.22 1.45 -10.29
C GLY A 51 -1.21 1.61 -8.76
N LEU A 52 -1.93 0.70 -8.10
CA LEU A 52 -1.99 0.60 -6.65
C LEU A 52 -0.79 -0.20 -6.13
N ALA A 53 0.04 0.41 -5.29
CA ALA A 53 1.18 -0.22 -4.67
C ALA A 53 0.97 -0.44 -3.18
N LEU A 54 1.39 -1.60 -2.68
CA LEU A 54 1.34 -1.97 -1.27
C LEU A 54 2.74 -2.23 -0.73
N LYS A 55 2.95 -1.88 0.54
CA LYS A 55 4.13 -2.25 1.30
C LYS A 55 3.94 -3.65 1.87
N LEU A 56 4.69 -4.62 1.39
CA LEU A 56 4.54 -6.02 1.79
C LEU A 56 5.92 -6.60 2.12
N PRO A 57 5.98 -7.65 2.95
CA PRO A 57 7.22 -8.37 3.16
C PRO A 57 7.73 -8.94 1.83
N GLU A 58 9.03 -9.18 1.73
CA GLU A 58 9.67 -9.55 0.47
C GLU A 58 9.07 -10.84 -0.13
N VAL A 59 8.65 -11.79 0.72
CA VAL A 59 7.96 -13.03 0.30
C VAL A 59 6.64 -12.78 -0.41
N ASP A 60 5.82 -11.86 0.10
CA ASP A 60 4.53 -11.49 -0.50
C ASP A 60 4.75 -10.68 -1.78
N CYS A 61 5.77 -9.80 -1.79
CA CYS A 61 6.18 -9.09 -3.00
C CYS A 61 6.53 -10.06 -4.13
N VAL A 62 7.33 -11.10 -3.84
CA VAL A 62 7.71 -12.13 -4.84
C VAL A 62 6.47 -12.90 -5.33
N THR A 63 5.56 -13.24 -4.42
CA THR A 63 4.31 -13.94 -4.75
C THR A 63 3.45 -13.10 -5.71
N LEU A 64 3.24 -11.82 -5.39
CA LEU A 64 2.49 -10.90 -6.25
C LEU A 64 3.19 -10.63 -7.57
N MET A 65 4.53 -10.54 -7.60
CA MET A 65 5.29 -10.39 -8.84
C MET A 65 5.14 -11.62 -9.74
N ALA A 66 5.17 -12.84 -9.19
CA ALA A 66 4.91 -14.07 -9.92
C ALA A 66 3.48 -14.10 -10.50
N ASP A 67 2.54 -13.48 -9.79
CA ASP A 67 1.14 -13.36 -10.19
C ASP A 67 0.90 -12.24 -11.24
N GLY A 68 1.94 -11.47 -11.62
CA GLY A 68 1.89 -10.40 -12.62
C GLY A 68 1.98 -8.98 -12.04
N GLY A 69 2.22 -8.86 -10.74
CA GLY A 69 2.53 -7.60 -10.06
C GLY A 69 3.84 -6.99 -10.54
N LYS A 70 3.95 -5.66 -10.45
CA LYS A 70 5.11 -4.92 -10.93
C LYS A 70 5.93 -4.36 -9.77
N PRO A 71 7.26 -4.32 -9.87
CA PRO A 71 8.08 -3.62 -8.88
C PRO A 71 7.78 -2.11 -8.89
N LEU A 72 7.65 -1.51 -7.71
CA LEU A 72 7.48 -0.06 -7.60
C LEU A 72 8.80 0.64 -7.97
N LYS A 73 8.76 1.44 -9.04
CA LYS A 73 9.86 2.31 -9.48
C LYS A 73 9.36 3.74 -9.58
N TYR A 74 9.96 4.66 -8.83
CA TYR A 74 9.60 6.09 -8.90
C TYR A 74 10.04 6.74 -10.22
N PHE A 75 11.13 6.26 -10.81
CA PHE A 75 11.63 6.73 -12.10
C PHE A 75 12.17 5.56 -12.92
N ALA A 76 12.17 5.67 -14.25
CA ALA A 76 12.64 4.63 -15.16
C ALA A 76 14.08 4.16 -14.87
N LYS A 77 14.93 5.04 -14.34
CA LYS A 77 16.32 4.77 -13.94
C LYS A 77 16.53 4.58 -12.44
N SER A 78 15.49 4.66 -11.62
CA SER A 78 15.63 4.50 -10.17
C SER A 78 15.68 3.03 -9.77
N PRO A 79 16.40 2.70 -8.68
CA PRO A 79 16.39 1.37 -8.12
C PRO A 79 14.96 0.96 -7.73
N VAL A 80 14.66 -0.32 -7.91
CA VAL A 80 13.40 -0.91 -7.44
C VAL A 80 13.35 -0.76 -5.93
N LYS A 81 12.25 -0.20 -5.42
CA LYS A 81 12.06 -0.11 -3.99
C LYS A 81 11.64 -1.47 -3.46
N LYS A 82 12.56 -2.13 -2.73
CA LYS A 82 12.27 -3.39 -2.05
C LYS A 82 11.18 -3.20 -0.99
N GLY A 83 10.37 -4.23 -0.80
CA GLY A 83 9.22 -4.20 0.11
C GLY A 83 8.00 -3.43 -0.42
N TYR A 84 7.99 -3.05 -1.70
CA TYR A 84 6.82 -2.48 -2.36
C TYR A 84 6.54 -3.20 -3.68
N VAL A 85 5.27 -3.53 -3.90
CA VAL A 85 4.80 -4.16 -5.12
C VAL A 85 3.53 -3.44 -5.60
N VAL A 86 3.50 -3.13 -6.89
CA VAL A 86 2.31 -2.66 -7.59
C VAL A 86 1.45 -3.87 -7.88
N LEU A 87 0.23 -3.87 -7.34
CA LEU A 87 -0.74 -4.93 -7.52
C LEU A 87 -1.10 -5.09 -9.00
N PRO A 88 -1.24 -6.34 -9.48
CA PRO A 88 -1.77 -6.57 -10.81
C PRO A 88 -3.23 -6.14 -10.87
N ASP A 89 -3.68 -5.70 -12.05
CA ASP A 89 -5.04 -5.20 -12.30
C ASP A 89 -6.14 -6.13 -11.78
N LYS A 90 -5.91 -7.46 -11.89
CA LYS A 90 -6.82 -8.49 -11.36
C LYS A 90 -7.02 -8.42 -9.85
N VAL A 91 -5.96 -8.17 -9.08
CA VAL A 91 -6.03 -8.05 -7.62
C VAL A 91 -6.60 -6.69 -7.23
N GLY A 92 -6.27 -5.63 -7.98
CA GLY A 92 -6.86 -4.30 -7.74
C GLY A 92 -8.37 -4.24 -8.00
N LYS A 93 -8.90 -5.11 -8.85
CA LYS A 93 -10.34 -5.22 -9.18
C LYS A 93 -11.10 -6.19 -8.28
N ASP A 94 -10.39 -7.05 -7.56
CA ASP A 94 -10.97 -8.05 -6.68
C ASP A 94 -10.91 -7.55 -5.23
N ASN A 95 -12.04 -7.06 -4.72
CA ASN A 95 -12.11 -6.51 -3.37
C ASN A 95 -11.71 -7.54 -2.29
N GLU A 96 -12.02 -8.81 -2.48
CA GLU A 96 -11.73 -9.85 -1.48
C GLU A 96 -10.22 -10.10 -1.37
N GLN A 97 -9.56 -10.27 -2.52
CA GLN A 97 -8.10 -10.39 -2.57
C GLN A 97 -7.42 -9.11 -2.10
N LEU A 98 -7.91 -7.95 -2.54
CA LEU A 98 -7.36 -6.65 -2.17
C LEU A 98 -7.39 -6.47 -0.64
N HIS A 99 -8.52 -6.77 0.01
CA HIS A 99 -8.65 -6.70 1.46
C HIS A 99 -7.67 -7.65 2.17
N GLY A 100 -7.48 -8.86 1.64
CA GLY A 100 -6.49 -9.82 2.16
C GLY A 100 -5.06 -9.27 2.12
N TRP A 101 -4.65 -8.70 0.99
CA TRP A 101 -3.32 -8.10 0.81
C TRP A 101 -3.12 -6.86 1.67
N ILE A 102 -4.13 -6.02 1.81
CA ILE A 102 -4.07 -4.83 2.65
C ILE A 102 -3.88 -5.21 4.11
N SER A 103 -4.62 -6.23 4.58
CA SER A 103 -4.49 -6.74 5.95
C SER A 103 -3.06 -7.25 6.22
N ARG A 104 -2.45 -7.95 5.26
CA ARG A 104 -1.04 -8.38 5.35
C ARG A 104 -0.06 -7.21 5.40
N SER A 105 -0.26 -6.23 4.52
CA SER A 105 0.55 -5.00 4.48
C SER A 105 0.51 -4.28 5.82
N LEU A 106 -0.69 -4.12 6.38
CA LEU A 106 -0.89 -3.47 7.67
C LEU A 106 -0.24 -4.24 8.82
N GLY A 107 -0.41 -5.56 8.89
CA GLY A 107 0.28 -6.38 9.88
C GLY A 107 1.80 -6.23 9.80
N HIS A 108 2.37 -6.20 8.59
CA HIS A 108 3.80 -5.99 8.40
C HIS A 108 4.26 -4.59 8.81
N VAL A 109 3.50 -3.55 8.48
CA VAL A 109 3.83 -2.17 8.84
C VAL A 109 3.66 -1.92 10.33
N ASP A 110 2.60 -2.44 10.94
CA ASP A 110 2.38 -2.36 12.40
C ASP A 110 3.50 -3.04 13.18
N GLN A 111 3.93 -4.23 12.74
CA GLN A 111 5.12 -4.89 13.28
C GLN A 111 6.39 -4.06 13.11
N THR A 112 6.55 -3.40 11.95
CA THR A 112 7.71 -2.53 11.69
C THR A 112 7.71 -1.31 12.63
N ILE A 113 6.55 -0.70 12.87
CA ILE A 113 6.40 0.44 13.78
C ILE A 113 6.66 0.03 15.23
N THR A 114 6.14 -1.14 15.63
CA THR A 114 6.33 -1.69 16.99
C THR A 114 7.81 -1.97 17.25
N ASN A 115 8.48 -2.70 16.35
CA ASN A 115 9.91 -2.97 16.46
C ASN A 115 10.75 -1.68 16.46
N ALA A 116 10.35 -0.65 15.70
CA ALA A 116 11.06 0.63 15.67
C ALA A 116 10.93 1.42 16.99
N LYS A 117 9.82 1.25 17.74
CA LYS A 117 9.62 1.89 19.04
C LYS A 117 10.39 1.21 20.18
N GLU A 118 10.65 -0.10 20.09
CA GLU A 118 11.36 -0.85 21.14
C GLU A 118 12.88 -0.58 21.18
N ILE A 119 13.42 0.10 20.17
CA ILE A 119 14.85 0.43 20.05
C ILE A 119 15.18 1.92 20.26
N SER A 120 14.22 2.72 20.76
CA SER A 120 14.41 4.17 21.03
C SER A 120 14.44 4.52 22.50
#